data_AF-A0A2D0LHU0-F1
#
_entry.id   AF-A0A2D0LHU0-F1
#
_cell.length_a   1.000
_cell.length_b   1.000
_cell.length_c   1.000
_cell.angle_alpha   90.00
_cell.angle_beta   90.00
_cell.angle_gamma   90.00
#
_symmetry.space_group_name_H-M   'P 1'
#
loop_
_entity.id
_entity.type
_entity.pdbx_description
1 polymer ?
#
loop_
_entity_poly.entity_id
_entity_poly.type
_entity_poly.pdbx_seq_one_letter_code
_entity_poly.pdbx_strand_id
1 'polypeptide(L)'
;MKHLLLPIFLTSFFSYAAHANVDKTAETYCDLFGKASVEAFKTHDSPDVIAQKAFNELSSKGFDLKEIHSNQDEFIASIKQTVTEVRKNKQAFPSTRHFDESLVKSVEACKVQTKQALSNSPK
;
A
#
# COMPACT_ATOMS: atom_id res chain seq x y z
N MET A 1 -37.34 -35.27 22.08
CA MET A 1 -35.90 -35.54 22.32
C MET A 1 -35.19 -34.21 22.51
N LYS A 2 -34.38 -34.10 23.57
CA LYS A 2 -33.67 -32.88 23.98
C LYS A 2 -32.24 -32.98 23.46
N HIS A 3 -31.83 -32.11 22.52
CA HIS A 3 -30.42 -31.89 22.20
C HIS A 3 -30.12 -30.41 21.95
N LEU A 4 -29.51 -29.84 23.00
CA LEU A 4 -28.46 -28.83 23.06
C LEU A 4 -28.58 -27.59 22.15
N LEU A 5 -29.09 -26.52 22.76
CA LEU A 5 -28.76 -25.14 22.39
C LEU A 5 -27.23 -25.00 22.37
N LEU A 6 -26.65 -24.72 21.20
CA LEU A 6 -25.27 -24.26 21.10
C LEU A 6 -25.20 -22.82 21.63
N PRO A 7 -24.32 -22.52 22.61
CA PRO A 7 -24.07 -21.15 22.99
C PRO A 7 -23.24 -20.54 21.86
N ILE A 8 -23.88 -19.82 20.94
CA ILE A 8 -23.12 -18.92 20.07
C ILE A 8 -22.79 -17.73 20.96
N PHE A 9 -21.64 -17.83 21.60
CA PHE A 9 -20.96 -16.72 22.24
C PHE A 9 -20.99 -15.54 21.27
N LEU A 10 -21.55 -14.42 21.73
CA LEU A 10 -21.57 -13.15 21.03
C LEU A 10 -20.13 -12.68 20.79
N THR A 11 -19.54 -13.11 19.68
CA THR A 11 -18.30 -12.54 19.15
C THR A 11 -18.67 -11.27 18.41
N SER A 12 -18.78 -10.15 19.13
CA SER A 12 -18.86 -8.87 18.41
C SER A 12 -18.45 -7.69 19.27
N PHE A 13 -17.15 -7.59 19.57
CA PHE A 13 -16.58 -6.32 20.01
C PHE A 13 -15.15 -6.07 19.52
N PHE A 14 -14.73 -6.55 18.34
CA PHE A 14 -13.46 -6.10 17.74
C PHE A 14 -13.48 -6.09 16.20
N SER A 15 -14.42 -5.37 15.59
CA SER A 15 -14.34 -5.06 14.15
C SER A 15 -13.86 -3.64 13.88
N TYR A 16 -14.06 -2.68 14.81
CA TYR A 16 -13.69 -1.29 14.55
C TYR A 16 -12.18 -1.05 14.52
N ALA A 17 -11.41 -1.72 15.38
CA ALA A 17 -9.94 -1.63 15.38
C ALA A 17 -9.31 -2.30 14.15
N ALA A 18 -9.93 -3.37 13.63
CA ALA A 18 -9.45 -4.04 12.42
C ALA A 18 -9.70 -3.20 11.16
N HIS A 19 -10.86 -2.55 11.04
CA HIS A 19 -11.14 -1.64 9.92
C HIS A 19 -10.26 -0.38 9.94
N ALA A 20 -10.08 0.25 11.10
CA ALA A 20 -9.17 1.38 11.25
C ALA A 20 -7.72 1.02 10.89
N ASN A 21 -7.30 -0.23 11.16
CA ASN A 21 -5.98 -0.70 10.72
C ASN A 21 -5.93 -0.87 9.21
N VAL A 22 -6.91 -1.53 8.59
CA VAL A 22 -6.98 -1.74 7.13
C VAL A 22 -6.94 -0.41 6.36
N ASP A 23 -7.70 0.59 6.80
CA ASP A 23 -7.71 1.91 6.17
C ASP A 23 -6.32 2.57 6.26
N LYS A 24 -5.73 2.59 7.45
CA LYS A 24 -4.41 3.18 7.69
C LYS A 24 -3.30 2.43 6.94
N THR A 25 -3.35 1.10 6.89
CA THR A 25 -2.39 0.26 6.18
C THR A 25 -2.43 0.57 4.69
N ALA A 26 -3.64 0.58 4.09
CA ALA A 26 -3.82 0.89 2.67
C ALA A 26 -3.38 2.31 2.32
N GLU A 27 -3.74 3.30 3.14
CA GLU A 27 -3.32 4.69 2.95
C GLU A 27 -1.80 4.83 3.02
N THR A 28 -1.18 4.31 4.09
CA THR A 28 0.27 4.41 4.29
C THR A 28 1.03 3.77 3.15
N TYR A 29 0.64 2.56 2.76
CA TYR A 29 1.27 1.83 1.66
C TYR A 29 1.10 2.57 0.33
N CYS A 30 -0.14 2.87 -0.08
CA CYS A 30 -0.38 3.47 -1.39
C CYS A 30 0.15 4.90 -1.53
N ASP A 31 0.16 5.69 -0.46
CA ASP A 31 0.75 7.03 -0.48
C ASP A 31 2.28 6.98 -0.64
N LEU A 32 2.96 5.97 -0.07
CA LEU A 32 4.40 5.75 -0.28
C LEU A 32 4.70 5.37 -1.73
N PHE A 33 3.88 4.52 -2.36
CA PHE A 33 3.99 4.24 -3.79
C PHE A 33 3.76 5.49 -4.64
N GLY A 34 2.79 6.32 -4.25
CA GLY A 34 2.56 7.63 -4.87
C GLY A 34 3.80 8.51 -4.81
N LYS A 35 4.40 8.68 -3.63
CA LYS A 35 5.62 9.47 -3.45
C LYS A 35 6.80 8.92 -4.26
N ALA A 36 7.05 7.61 -4.21
CA ALA A 36 8.11 6.99 -4.98
C ALA A 36 7.91 7.19 -6.50
N SER A 37 6.66 7.16 -6.97
CA SER A 37 6.31 7.43 -8.38
C SER A 37 6.60 8.87 -8.76
N VAL A 38 6.27 9.84 -7.89
CA VAL A 38 6.61 11.25 -8.09
C VAL A 38 8.13 11.44 -8.17
N GLU A 39 8.88 10.83 -7.25
CA GLU A 39 10.34 10.91 -7.25
C GLU A 39 10.96 10.26 -8.49
N ALA A 40 10.45 9.09 -8.89
CA ALA A 40 10.90 8.41 -10.10
C ALA A 40 10.69 9.26 -11.36
N PHE A 41 9.58 10.01 -11.43
CA PHE A 41 9.26 10.87 -12.55
C PHE A 41 10.09 12.16 -12.55
N LYS A 42 10.27 12.80 -11.39
CA LYS A 42 10.84 14.15 -11.28
C LYS A 42 12.36 14.18 -11.09
N THR A 43 12.96 13.12 -10.55
CA THR A 43 14.38 13.09 -10.17
C THR A 43 15.20 12.11 -11.02
N HIS A 44 16.51 12.07 -10.78
CA HIS A 44 17.44 11.10 -11.40
C HIS A 44 18.03 10.13 -10.37
N ASP A 45 17.49 10.10 -9.15
CA ASP A 45 17.98 9.26 -8.06
C ASP A 45 17.92 7.77 -8.45
N SER A 46 18.85 6.94 -7.97
CA SER A 46 18.81 5.52 -8.34
C SER A 46 17.55 4.85 -7.76
N PRO A 47 17.08 3.74 -8.36
CA PRO A 47 16.00 2.95 -7.78
C PRO A 47 16.28 2.54 -6.33
N ASP A 48 17.54 2.27 -5.98
CA ASP A 48 17.96 1.96 -4.62
C ASP A 48 17.75 3.13 -3.65
N VAL A 49 18.10 4.36 -4.06
CA VAL A 49 17.93 5.56 -3.23
C VAL A 49 16.44 5.80 -2.95
N ILE A 50 15.59 5.74 -3.97
CA ILE A 50 14.15 5.95 -3.82
C ILE A 50 13.52 4.84 -2.96
N ALA A 51 13.91 3.58 -3.18
CA ALA A 51 13.40 2.45 -2.39
C ALA A 51 13.82 2.54 -0.92
N GLN A 52 15.08 2.88 -0.64
CA GLN A 52 15.55 3.04 0.73
C GLN A 52 14.85 4.21 1.42
N LYS A 53 14.63 5.32 0.72
CA LYS A 53 13.90 6.48 1.26
C LYS A 53 12.44 6.10 1.60
N ALA A 54 11.77 5.38 0.71
CA ALA A 54 10.41 4.89 0.96
C ALA A 54 10.36 3.94 2.16
N PHE A 55 11.33 3.02 2.30
CA PHE A 55 11.40 2.10 3.43
C PHE A 55 11.70 2.81 4.76
N ASN A 56 12.57 3.82 4.75
CA ASN A 56 12.85 4.63 5.92
C ASN A 56 11.61 5.42 6.36
N GLU A 57 10.85 5.98 5.40
CA GLU A 57 9.58 6.66 5.70
C GLU A 57 8.55 5.67 6.26
N LEU A 58 8.41 4.48 5.66
CA LEU A 58 7.55 3.41 6.15
C LEU A 58 7.88 3.02 7.61
N SER A 59 9.17 2.80 7.88
CA SER A 59 9.67 2.46 9.21
C SER A 59 9.41 3.57 10.23
N SER A 60 9.59 4.83 9.83
CA SER A 60 9.30 5.99 10.70
C SER A 60 7.83 6.13 11.08
N LYS A 61 6.92 5.58 10.26
CA LYS A 61 5.47 5.54 10.51
C LYS A 61 5.06 4.36 11.40
N GLY A 62 6.01 3.51 11.81
CA GLY A 62 5.75 2.33 12.64
C GLY A 62 4.93 1.25 11.92
N PHE A 63 4.98 1.20 10.59
CA PHE A 63 4.24 0.23 9.79
C PHE A 63 4.96 -1.12 9.80
N ASP A 64 4.23 -2.19 10.13
CA ASP A 64 4.73 -3.57 10.03
C ASP A 64 4.40 -4.13 8.65
N LEU A 65 5.43 -4.51 7.88
CA LEU A 65 5.27 -5.12 6.55
C LEU A 65 4.45 -6.41 6.55
N LYS A 66 4.33 -7.08 7.70
CA LYS A 66 3.45 -8.24 7.85
C LYS A 66 1.97 -7.88 7.70
N GLU A 67 1.57 -6.63 7.92
CA GLU A 67 0.19 -6.16 7.70
C GLU A 67 -0.25 -6.31 6.25
N ILE A 68 0.69 -6.38 5.30
CA ILE A 68 0.44 -6.60 3.87
C ILE A 68 1.06 -7.91 3.36
N HIS A 69 1.36 -8.86 4.28
CA HIS A 69 2.01 -10.13 3.97
C HIS A 69 3.31 -9.97 3.18
N SER A 70 4.11 -8.96 3.50
CA SER A 70 5.38 -8.69 2.83
C SER A 70 6.55 -8.64 3.79
N ASN A 71 7.76 -8.53 3.24
CA ASN A 71 9.01 -8.31 3.96
C ASN A 71 9.80 -7.16 3.34
N GLN A 72 10.92 -6.79 3.98
CA GLN A 72 11.74 -5.65 3.54
C GLN A 72 12.23 -5.81 2.10
N ASP A 73 12.71 -6.99 1.72
CA ASP A 73 13.28 -7.22 0.39
C ASP A 73 12.22 -7.12 -0.70
N GLU A 74 11.04 -7.69 -0.46
CA GLU A 74 9.89 -7.58 -1.35
C GLU A 74 9.38 -6.13 -1.49
N PHE A 75 9.29 -5.40 -0.37
CA PHE A 75 8.90 -4.00 -0.39
C PHE A 75 9.90 -3.17 -1.21
N ILE A 76 11.20 -3.33 -0.94
CA ILE A 76 12.27 -2.64 -1.67
C ILE A 76 12.23 -2.99 -3.16
N ALA A 77 12.06 -4.27 -3.50
CA ALA A 77 11.96 -4.72 -4.89
C ALA A 77 10.74 -4.10 -5.59
N SER A 78 9.59 -4.03 -4.92
CA SER A 78 8.37 -3.43 -5.46
C SER A 78 8.52 -1.92 -5.75
N ILE A 79 9.19 -1.18 -4.86
CA ILE A 79 9.50 0.23 -5.12
C ILE A 79 10.48 0.39 -6.28
N LYS A 80 11.54 -0.43 -6.36
CA LYS A 80 12.48 -0.39 -7.50
C LYS A 80 11.78 -0.68 -8.84
N GLN A 81 10.85 -1.64 -8.85
CA GLN A 81 10.04 -1.95 -10.02
C GLN A 81 9.17 -0.74 -10.40
N THR A 82 8.52 -0.10 -9.43
CA THR A 82 7.73 1.12 -9.66
C THR A 82 8.59 2.23 -10.27
N VAL A 83 9.79 2.48 -9.74
CA VAL A 83 10.73 3.47 -10.30
C VAL A 83 11.06 3.16 -11.75
N THR A 84 11.33 1.88 -12.05
CA THR A 84 11.67 1.42 -13.40
C THR A 84 10.51 1.63 -14.37
N GLU A 85 9.30 1.23 -14.00
CA GLU A 85 8.12 1.35 -14.84
C GLU A 85 7.71 2.82 -15.06
N VAL A 86 7.77 3.67 -14.02
CA VAL A 86 7.50 5.10 -14.17
C VAL A 86 8.49 5.74 -15.15
N ARG A 87 9.77 5.40 -15.07
CA ARG A 87 10.81 5.95 -15.97
C ARG A 87 10.63 5.46 -17.40
N LYS A 88 10.35 4.17 -17.59
CA LYS A 88 10.08 3.56 -18.90
C LYS A 88 8.88 4.22 -19.58
N ASN A 89 7.84 4.53 -18.82
CA ASN A 89 6.61 5.12 -19.34
C ASN A 89 6.57 6.66 -19.26
N LYS A 90 7.66 7.32 -18.83
CA LYS A 90 7.70 8.77 -18.62
C LYS A 90 7.29 9.56 -19.87
N GLN A 91 7.72 9.10 -21.04
CA GLN A 91 7.42 9.71 -22.34
C GLN A 91 5.94 9.60 -22.76
N ALA A 92 5.15 8.74 -22.11
CA ALA A 92 3.71 8.62 -22.38
C ALA A 92 2.90 9.80 -21.77
N PHE A 93 3.51 10.58 -20.87
CA PHE A 93 2.87 11.71 -20.23
C PHE A 93 3.27 13.02 -20.91
N PRO A 94 2.31 13.82 -21.42
CA PRO A 94 2.62 15.10 -22.08
C PRO A 94 3.30 16.13 -21.17
N SER A 95 3.15 15.98 -19.86
CA SER A 95 3.74 16.87 -18.86
C SER A 95 3.71 16.21 -17.49
N THR A 96 4.45 16.77 -16.54
CA THR A 96 4.37 16.43 -15.11
C THR A 96 2.94 16.52 -14.56
N ARG A 97 2.14 17.49 -14.98
CA ARG A 97 0.75 17.64 -14.51
C ARG A 97 -0.12 16.45 -14.90
N HIS A 98 -0.02 16.01 -16.15
CA HIS A 98 -0.76 14.85 -16.65
C HIS A 98 -0.34 13.56 -15.92
N PHE A 99 0.94 13.44 -15.59
CA PHE A 99 1.43 12.36 -14.74
C PHE A 99 0.83 12.43 -13.33
N ASP A 100 0.89 13.59 -12.66
CA ASP A 100 0.37 13.76 -11.31
C ASP A 100 -1.16 13.47 -11.27
N GLU A 101 -1.94 13.92 -12.27
CA GLU A 101 -3.38 13.63 -12.40
C GLU A 101 -3.66 12.13 -12.60
N SER A 102 -2.85 11.44 -13.40
CA SER A 102 -2.96 9.99 -13.56
C SER A 102 -2.57 9.25 -12.28
N LEU A 103 -1.54 9.72 -11.58
CA LEU A 103 -1.03 9.09 -10.38
C LEU A 103 -2.05 9.18 -9.24
N VAL A 104 -2.76 10.30 -9.08
CA VAL A 104 -3.84 10.42 -8.09
C VAL A 104 -4.87 9.31 -8.29
N LYS A 105 -5.29 9.05 -9.53
CA LYS A 105 -6.25 7.96 -9.82
C LYS A 105 -5.66 6.60 -9.48
N SER A 106 -4.39 6.36 -9.78
CA SER A 106 -3.70 5.11 -9.45
C SER A 106 -3.56 4.89 -7.95
N VAL A 107 -3.26 5.94 -7.18
CA VAL A 107 -3.16 5.89 -5.71
C VAL A 107 -4.52 5.59 -5.09
N GLU A 108 -5.59 6.24 -5.56
CA GLU A 108 -6.95 5.94 -5.08
C GLU A 108 -7.38 4.50 -5.43
N ALA A 109 -7.06 4.03 -6.64
CA ALA A 109 -7.31 2.64 -7.02
C ALA A 109 -6.52 1.66 -6.15
N CYS A 110 -5.24 1.95 -5.86
CA CYS A 110 -4.41 1.17 -4.94
C CYS A 110 -5.08 1.07 -3.57
N LYS A 111 -5.53 2.20 -2.99
CA LYS A 111 -6.18 2.21 -1.67
C LYS A 111 -7.40 1.30 -1.66
N VAL A 112 -8.27 1.39 -2.67
CA VAL A 112 -9.46 0.53 -2.77
C VAL A 112 -9.07 -0.94 -2.87
N GLN A 113 -8.12 -1.29 -3.74
CA GLN A 113 -7.69 -2.68 -3.95
C GLN A 113 -7.01 -3.26 -2.71
N THR A 114 -6.12 -2.51 -2.06
CA THR A 114 -5.45 -2.94 -0.83
C THR A 114 -6.47 -3.12 0.30
N LYS A 115 -7.42 -2.19 0.48
CA LYS A 115 -8.50 -2.35 1.48
C LYS A 115 -9.31 -3.63 1.25
N GLN A 116 -9.67 -3.92 -0.01
CA GLN A 116 -10.39 -5.14 -0.36
C GLN A 116 -9.55 -6.40 -0.09
N ALA A 117 -8.28 -6.41 -0.47
CA ALA A 117 -7.37 -7.54 -0.26
C ALA A 117 -7.14 -7.84 1.24
N LEU A 118 -6.99 -6.80 2.04
CA LEU A 118 -6.81 -6.93 3.50
C LEU A 118 -8.10 -7.33 4.21
N SER A 119 -9.25 -6.84 3.75
CA SER A 119 -10.56 -7.20 4.33
C SER A 119 -10.97 -8.64 4.02
N ASN A 120 -10.52 -9.17 2.87
CA ASN A 120 -10.85 -10.51 2.41
C ASN A 120 -9.76 -11.55 2.72
N SER A 121 -8.65 -11.15 3.35
CA SER A 121 -7.61 -12.09 3.76
C SER A 121 -8.08 -12.92 4.97
N PRO A 122 -7.99 -14.25 4.94
CA PRO A 122 -8.28 -15.07 6.10
C PRO A 122 -7.30 -14.72 7.23
N LYS A 123 -7.84 -14.46 8.43
CA LYS A 123 -7.07 -14.18 9.66
C LYS A 123 -6.38 -15.43 10.19
#